data_AF-A0A1P8FA58-F1
#
_entry.id   AF-A0A1P8FA58-F1
#
_cell.length_a   1.000
_cell.length_b   1.000
_cell.length_c   1.000
_cell.angle_alpha   90.00
_cell.angle_beta   90.00
_cell.angle_gamma   90.00
#
_symmetry.space_group_name_H-M   'P 1'
#
loop_
_entity.id
_entity.type
_entity.pdbx_description
1 polymer ?
#
loop_
_entity_poly.entity_id
_entity_poly.type
_entity_poly.pdbx_seq_one_letter_code
_entity_poly.pdbx_strand_id
1 'polypeptide(L)' 'MTVREIEKQVKATLKETPALSPNQLVNQLVERGVSDSNVRAVTWRLLDEGEITLDGRMRLILASGH' A
#
# COMPACT_ATOMS: atom_id res chain seq x y z
N MET A 1 4.21 -11.33 -11.75
CA MET A 1 4.44 -10.51 -10.54
C MET A 1 3.90 -11.26 -9.35
N THR A 2 4.69 -11.39 -8.28
CA THR A 2 4.29 -12.09 -7.05
C THR A 2 3.66 -11.15 -6.04
N VAL A 3 2.89 -11.69 -5.08
CA VAL A 3 2.26 -10.91 -3.99
C VAL A 3 3.30 -10.10 -3.21
N ARG A 4 4.46 -10.70 -2.92
CA ARG A 4 5.58 -10.04 -2.21
C ARG A 4 6.11 -8.80 -2.93
N GLU A 5 6.17 -8.83 -4.26
CA GLU A 5 6.60 -7.67 -5.04
C GLU A 5 5.57 -6.54 -4.99
N ILE A 6 4.28 -6.88 -4.98
CA ILE A 6 3.18 -5.92 -4.88
C ILE A 6 3.18 -5.26 -3.51
N GLU A 7 3.37 -6.04 -2.44
CA GLU A 7 3.55 -5.52 -1.08
C GLU A 7 4.70 -4.51 -1.02
N LYS A 8 5.85 -4.87 -1.60
CA LYS A 8 7.01 -3.98 -1.66
C LYS A 8 6.69 -2.68 -2.39
N GLN A 9 5.94 -2.74 -3.50
CA GLN A 9 5.54 -1.54 -4.23
C GLN A 9 4.52 -0.70 -3.47
N VAL A 10 3.50 -1.31 -2.83
CA VAL A 10 2.53 -0.61 -1.98
C VAL A 10 3.24 0.17 -0.88
N LYS A 11 4.14 -0.50 -0.14
CA LYS A 11 4.92 0.14 0.91
C LYS A 11 5.84 1.23 0.34
N ALA A 12 6.52 0.98 -0.78
CA ALA A 12 7.36 1.99 -1.42
C ALA A 12 6.56 3.25 -1.78
N THR A 13 5.40 3.09 -2.44
CA THR A 13 4.54 4.21 -2.83
C THR A 13 4.03 5.00 -1.62
N LEU A 14 3.61 4.32 -0.54
CA LEU A 14 3.19 4.99 0.69
C LEU A 14 4.34 5.67 1.45
N LYS A 15 5.59 5.20 1.27
CA LYS A 15 6.79 5.83 1.82
C LYS A 15 7.21 7.07 1.02
N GLU A 16 7.14 7.00 -0.31
CA GLU A 16 7.44 8.12 -1.22
C GLU A 16 6.38 9.21 -1.12
N THR A 17 5.11 8.83 -1.12
CA THR A 17 3.97 9.74 -1.01
C THR A 17 3.14 9.38 0.22
N PRO A 18 3.50 9.91 1.40
CA PRO A 18 2.72 9.68 2.61
C PRO A 18 1.34 10.32 2.48
N ALA A 19 0.33 9.66 3.04
CA ALA A 19 -1.04 10.15 3.11
C ALA A 19 -1.75 10.21 1.72
N LEU A 20 -1.70 9.09 0.99
CA LEU A 20 -2.50 8.84 -0.21
C LEU A 20 -3.89 8.29 0.13
N SER A 21 -4.91 8.64 -0.65
CA SER A 21 -6.20 7.94 -0.55
C SER A 21 -6.09 6.53 -1.15
N PRO A 22 -6.95 5.56 -0.74
CA PRO A 22 -7.03 4.22 -1.31
C PRO A 22 -7.02 4.19 -2.84
N ASN A 23 -7.87 5.00 -3.47
CA ASN A 23 -7.93 5.10 -4.92
C ASN A 23 -6.64 5.66 -5.54
N GLN A 24 -5.96 6.60 -4.89
CA GLN A 24 -4.73 7.17 -5.45
C GLN A 24 -3.58 6.18 -5.41
N LEU A 25 -3.46 5.39 -4.32
CA LEU A 25 -2.49 4.30 -4.25
C LEU A 25 -2.74 3.28 -5.37
N VAL A 26 -3.99 2.86 -5.52
CA VAL A 26 -4.39 1.92 -6.58
C VAL A 26 -4.03 2.48 -7.95
N ASN A 27 -4.41 3.73 -8.24
CA ASN A 27 -4.13 4.33 -9.54
C ASN A 27 -2.63 4.37 -9.85
N GLN A 28 -1.79 4.81 -8.90
CA GLN A 28 -0.34 4.86 -9.11
C GLN A 28 0.27 3.48 -9.37
N LEU A 29 -0.21 2.44 -8.69
CA LEU A 29 0.29 1.08 -8.89
C LEU A 29 -0.24 0.45 -10.18
N VAL A 30 -1.46 0.77 -10.57
CA VAL A 30 -2.04 0.36 -11.87
C VAL A 30 -1.28 1.01 -13.03
N GLU A 31 -0.93 2.29 -12.92
CA GLU A 31 -0.08 3.00 -13.90
C GLU A 31 1.31 2.37 -14.02
N ARG A 32 1.80 1.72 -12.95
CA ARG A 32 3.05 0.94 -12.94
C ARG A 32 2.89 -0.50 -13.46
N GLY A 33 1.70 -0.86 -13.96
CA GLY A 33 1.40 -2.18 -14.53
C GLY A 33 0.98 -3.24 -13.50
N VAL A 34 0.65 -2.86 -12.26
CA VAL A 34 0.12 -3.77 -11.25
C VAL A 34 -1.39 -3.91 -11.41
N SER A 35 -1.92 -5.13 -11.32
CA SER A 35 -3.37 -5.34 -11.39
C SER A 35 -4.08 -4.72 -10.18
N ASP A 36 -5.13 -3.92 -10.44
CA ASP A 36 -5.99 -3.30 -9.41
C ASP A 36 -6.41 -4.31 -8.32
N SER A 37 -6.88 -5.48 -8.73
CA SER A 37 -7.41 -6.49 -7.80
C SER A 37 -6.32 -6.99 -6.85
N ASN A 38 -5.10 -7.16 -7.36
CA ASN A 38 -3.97 -7.56 -6.54
C ASN A 38 -3.52 -6.44 -5.60
N VAL A 39 -3.50 -5.18 -6.07
CA VAL A 39 -3.19 -4.02 -5.22
C VAL A 39 -4.17 -3.95 -4.06
N ARG A 40 -5.47 -3.99 -4.35
CA ARG A 40 -6.52 -3.95 -3.34
C ARG A 40 -6.40 -5.09 -2.34
N ALA A 41 -6.24 -6.32 -2.81
CA ALA A 41 -6.06 -7.48 -1.93
C ALA A 41 -4.86 -7.31 -0.99
N VAL A 42 -3.74 -6.84 -1.51
CA VAL A 42 -2.52 -6.59 -0.74
C VAL A 42 -2.69 -5.43 0.24
N THR A 43 -3.27 -4.31 -0.19
CA THR A 43 -3.53 -3.16 0.69
C THR A 43 -4.46 -3.54 1.84
N TRP A 44 -5.52 -4.29 1.59
CA TRP A 44 -6.41 -4.80 2.65
C TRP A 44 -5.69 -5.73 3.62
N ARG A 45 -4.84 -6.62 3.11
CA ARG A 45 -4.02 -7.49 3.95
C ARG A 45 -3.07 -6.69 4.84
N LEU A 46 -2.39 -5.67 4.29
CA LEU A 46 -1.48 -4.82 5.07
C LEU A 46 -2.21 -3.97 6.13
N LEU A 47 -3.48 -3.59 5.87
CA LEU A 47 -4.35 -2.96 6.87
C LEU A 47 -4.69 -3.93 8.00
N ASP A 48 -5.04 -5.17 7.67
CA ASP A 48 -5.37 -6.24 8.62
C ASP A 48 -4.15 -6.64 9.47
N GLU A 49 -2.97 -6.75 8.86
CA GLU A 49 -1.69 -7.02 9.53
C GLU A 49 -1.18 -5.82 10.36
N GLY A 50 -1.85 -4.65 10.28
CA GLY A 50 -1.48 -3.45 11.03
C GLY A 50 -0.19 -2.78 10.54
N GLU A 51 0.25 -3.08 9.32
CA GLU A 51 1.44 -2.45 8.71
C GLU A 51 1.13 -1.10 8.05
N ILE A 52 -0.12 -0.90 7.64
CA ILE A 52 -0.63 0.40 7.19
C ILE A 52 -1.90 0.76 7.96
N THR A 53 -2.17 2.05 8.09
CA THR A 53 -3.40 2.57 8.68
C THR A 53 -4.16 3.41 7.67
N LEU A 54 -5.48 3.43 7.80
CA LEU A 54 -6.41 4.25 7.02
C LEU A 54 -7.20 5.15 7.98
N ASP A 55 -6.66 6.34 8.28
CA ASP A 55 -7.35 7.40 9.02
C ASP A 55 -7.54 8.62 8.09
N GLY A 56 -8.58 8.54 7.25
CA GLY A 56 -8.82 9.45 6.13
C GLY A 56 -7.86 9.30 4.94
N ARG A 57 -6.60 8.96 5.18
CA ARG A 57 -5.55 8.71 4.20
C ARG A 57 -4.68 7.53 4.64
N MET A 58 -4.20 6.75 3.68
CA MET A 58 -3.31 5.63 3.94
C MET A 58 -1.91 6.07 4.29
N ARG A 59 -1.38 5.51 5.37
CA ARG A 59 -0.01 5.77 5.85
C ARG A 59 0.61 4.45 6.31
N LEU A 60 1.92 4.33 6.12
CA LEU A 60 2.68 3.25 6.73
C LEU A 60 2.75 3.44 8.24
N ILE A 61 2.50 2.37 8.97
CA ILE A 61 2.86 2.27 10.36
C ILE A 61 4.33 1.86 10.37
N LEU A 62 5.22 2.85 10.45
CA LEU A 62 6.61 2.57 10.79
C LEU A 62 6.57 2.15 12.26
N ALA A 63 6.67 0.85 12.52
CA ALA A 63 7.04 0.36 13.84
C ALA A 63 8.40 1.00 14.18
N SER A 64 8.37 2.11 14.93
CA SER A 64 9.55 2.68 15.55
C SER A 64 10.24 1.57 16.33
N GLY A 65 11.54 1.42 16.12
CA GLY A 65 12.37 0.27 16.46
C GLY A 65 12.04 -0.44 17.78
N HIS A 66 12.05 -1.77 17.69
CA HIS A 66 12.40 -2.64 18.80
C HIS A 66 13.87 -3.03 18.67
#